data_AF-A0AAV5MDL7-F1
#
_entry.id   AF-A0AAV5MDL7-F1
#
_cell.length_a   1.000
_cell.length_b   1.000
_cell.length_c   1.000
_cell.angle_alpha   90.00
_cell.angle_beta   90.00
_cell.angle_gamma   90.00
#
_symmetry.space_group_name_H-M   'P 1'
#
loop_
_entity.id
_entity.type
_entity.pdbx_description
1 polymer ?
#
loop_
_entity_poly.entity_id
_entity_poly.type
_entity_poly.pdbx_seq_one_letter_code
_entity_poly.pdbx_strand_id
1 'polypeptide(L)'
;MSLDAARKEPQQQAQATTGHNRNGVSVLPNVAMHRLRLNPNTEHKPDSYDDLQLDFSPLFFSSLEPYLPPYMLAVSRDAKLKYMRDILLRYSPEGERNRVQRHREYRQKIITNYQPLHKELYTMNATNFFVPSFLNAITENREESFRSIMAEPVKGVFTFEMLQPQFCELLLSEVENFERWVYETKFRIMRPNTMNKFGAVLDDFGLEAMLDRLMEDFIRTISKVFFPEVGGATLDSHHGFVVEYGIDRDEALGFHVDDSEVTLNVCLGKQFSGGDLFFRGVRCDKHVNTETLRGVG
;
A
#
# COMPACT_ATOMS: atom_id res chain seq x y z
N MET A 1 -1.54 67.98 -9.08
CA MET A 1 -2.61 68.08 -8.07
C MET A 1 -2.49 66.81 -7.23
N SER A 2 -1.67 66.80 -6.18
CA SER A 2 -1.91 67.36 -4.84
C SER A 2 -2.76 66.43 -3.96
N LEU A 3 -2.07 65.84 -2.97
CA LEU A 3 -2.47 65.50 -1.58
C LEU A 3 -3.69 64.57 -1.41
N ASP A 4 -3.74 63.58 -0.52
CA ASP A 4 -3.18 63.55 0.84
C ASP A 4 -2.81 62.14 1.32
N ALA A 5 -1.80 62.12 2.18
CA ALA A 5 -1.35 61.00 2.97
C ALA A 5 -2.08 60.98 4.32
N ALA A 6 -2.46 59.79 4.80
CA ALA A 6 -2.73 59.56 6.22
C ALA A 6 -1.87 58.39 6.70
N ARG A 7 -0.81 58.74 7.45
CA ARG A 7 0.03 57.86 8.25
C ARG A 7 -0.82 57.16 9.32
N LYS A 8 -0.59 55.86 9.52
CA LYS A 8 -0.72 55.20 10.83
C LYS A 8 0.58 54.47 11.14
N GLU A 9 1.12 54.77 12.31
CA GLU A 9 2.33 54.22 12.91
C GLU A 9 2.20 52.74 13.29
N PRO A 10 3.33 52.02 13.48
CA PRO A 10 3.35 50.57 13.60
C PRO A 10 3.08 50.11 15.04
N GLN A 11 2.03 49.30 15.23
CA GLN A 11 1.78 48.63 16.50
C GLN A 11 2.63 47.36 16.61
N GLN A 12 3.58 47.45 17.54
CA GLN A 12 4.08 46.43 18.48
C GLN A 12 4.07 44.96 18.03
N GLN A 13 5.30 44.44 17.92
CA GLN A 13 5.68 43.03 17.93
C GLN A 13 4.96 42.26 19.06
N ALA A 14 4.03 41.39 18.68
CA ALA A 14 3.59 40.29 19.51
C ALA A 14 4.48 39.08 19.24
N GLN A 15 4.95 38.48 20.32
CA GLN A 15 5.97 37.45 20.41
C GLN A 15 5.64 36.20 19.59
N ALA A 16 6.70 35.63 19.01
CA ALA A 16 6.72 34.31 18.40
C ALA A 16 6.27 33.25 19.41
N THR A 17 5.05 32.74 19.25
CA THR A 17 4.63 31.48 19.87
C THR A 17 5.23 30.34 19.04
N THR A 18 6.33 29.80 19.54
CA THR A 18 6.88 28.50 19.14
C THR A 18 5.80 27.43 19.27
N GLY A 19 5.23 27.00 18.14
CA GLY A 19 4.38 25.82 18.05
C GLY A 19 5.22 24.56 18.25
N HIS A 20 5.55 24.26 19.50
CA HIS A 20 6.04 22.95 19.88
C HIS A 20 4.93 21.94 19.63
N ASN A 21 5.10 21.15 18.58
CA ASN A 21 4.36 19.92 18.34
C ASN A 21 4.77 18.91 19.44
N ARG A 22 4.22 19.10 20.65
CA ARG A 22 4.31 18.10 21.71
C ARG A 22 3.36 16.98 21.32
N ASN A 23 3.93 15.92 20.73
CA ASN A 23 3.45 14.56 20.94
C ASN A 23 3.52 14.27 22.44
N GLY A 24 2.54 14.81 23.17
CA GLY A 24 2.26 14.43 24.53
C GLY A 24 1.70 13.03 24.47
N VAL A 25 2.58 12.04 24.69
CA VAL A 25 2.16 10.74 25.19
C VAL A 25 1.37 11.06 26.46
N SER A 26 0.05 11.02 26.35
CA SER A 26 -0.82 11.04 27.52
C SER A 26 -0.51 9.75 28.26
N VAL A 27 0.29 9.88 29.33
CA VAL A 27 0.54 8.78 30.25
C VAL A 27 -0.79 8.54 30.97
N LEU A 28 -1.61 7.67 30.39
CA LEU A 28 -2.79 7.12 31.03
C LEU A 28 -2.35 6.45 32.36
N PRO A 29 -3.10 6.65 33.44
CA PRO A 29 -2.71 6.16 34.76
C PRO A 29 -2.73 4.63 34.77
N ASN A 30 -1.56 4.04 34.96
CA ASN A 30 -1.28 2.71 35.50
C ASN A 30 -2.40 1.65 35.36
N VAL A 31 -2.84 1.36 34.14
CA VAL A 31 -3.61 0.14 33.84
C VAL A 31 -2.58 -0.98 33.76
N ALA A 32 -2.67 -1.97 34.64
CA ALA A 32 -1.83 -3.16 34.60
C ALA A 32 -1.68 -3.64 33.15
N MET A 33 -0.44 -3.73 32.66
CA MET A 33 -0.17 -4.05 31.28
C MET A 33 -0.63 -5.49 31.00
N HIS A 34 -1.89 -5.66 30.58
CA HIS A 34 -2.39 -6.93 30.07
C HIS A 34 -1.45 -7.38 28.95
N ARG A 35 -0.62 -8.38 29.21
CA ARG A 35 0.37 -8.89 28.26
C ARG A 35 0.26 -10.40 28.20
N LEU A 36 0.54 -10.93 27.02
CA LEU A 36 0.76 -12.35 26.80
C LEU A 36 2.21 -12.69 27.15
N ARG A 37 2.43 -13.93 27.54
CA ARG A 37 3.75 -14.52 27.68
C ARG A 37 4.33 -14.78 26.30
N LEU A 38 5.65 -14.83 26.19
CA LEU A 38 6.33 -15.19 24.95
C LEU A 38 6.13 -16.67 24.58
N ASN A 39 6.16 -17.55 25.59
CA ASN A 39 6.05 -18.99 25.42
C ASN A 39 4.70 -19.49 25.93
N PRO A 40 4.04 -20.42 25.20
CA PRO A 40 2.77 -20.98 25.62
C PRO A 40 2.95 -21.92 26.81
N ASN A 41 1.89 -22.11 27.59
CA ASN A 41 1.77 -23.23 28.51
C ASN A 41 1.32 -24.47 27.72
N THR A 42 2.22 -25.44 27.54
CA THR A 42 1.98 -26.67 26.77
C THR A 42 1.06 -27.67 27.48
N GLU A 43 0.88 -27.53 28.79
CA GLU A 43 0.01 -28.41 29.58
C GLU A 43 -1.42 -27.87 29.68
N HIS A 44 -1.62 -26.58 29.36
CA HIS A 44 -2.93 -25.95 29.41
C HIS A 44 -3.79 -26.38 28.22
N LYS A 45 -5.02 -26.80 28.51
CA LYS A 45 -6.04 -27.05 27.48
C LYS A 45 -6.92 -25.80 27.35
N PRO A 46 -6.89 -25.10 26.20
CA PRO A 46 -7.73 -23.93 25.97
C PRO A 46 -9.22 -24.27 26.06
N ASP A 47 -10.02 -23.29 26.49
CA ASP A 47 -11.46 -23.37 26.34
C ASP A 47 -11.85 -23.25 24.85
N SER A 48 -12.99 -23.84 24.48
CA SER A 48 -13.63 -23.51 23.19
C SER A 48 -14.36 -22.17 23.34
N TYR A 49 -14.38 -21.38 22.26
CA TYR A 49 -15.09 -20.11 22.19
C TYR A 49 -16.15 -20.07 21.09
N ASP A 50 -16.43 -21.21 20.45
CA ASP A 50 -17.22 -21.31 19.22
C ASP A 50 -18.71 -21.04 19.42
N ASP A 51 -19.20 -21.22 20.66
CA ASP A 51 -20.57 -20.95 21.09
C ASP A 51 -20.89 -19.46 21.28
N LEU A 52 -19.89 -18.57 21.20
CA LEU A 52 -20.05 -17.14 21.45
C LEU A 52 -20.08 -16.33 20.15
N GLN A 53 -20.94 -15.31 20.11
CA GLN A 53 -20.86 -14.26 19.10
C GLN A 53 -19.83 -13.21 19.52
N LEU A 54 -18.68 -13.21 18.85
CA LEU A 54 -17.53 -12.40 19.22
C LEU A 54 -17.10 -11.46 18.09
N ASP A 55 -16.47 -10.36 18.48
CA ASP A 55 -15.86 -9.36 17.60
C ASP A 55 -14.64 -9.88 16.80
N PHE A 56 -14.08 -10.99 17.24
CA PHE A 56 -12.91 -11.67 16.68
C PHE A 56 -13.23 -13.16 16.54
N SER A 57 -12.53 -13.85 15.62
CA SER A 57 -12.68 -15.29 15.45
C SER A 57 -12.47 -16.04 16.78
N PRO A 58 -13.36 -16.96 17.17
CA PRO A 58 -13.17 -17.85 18.32
C PRO A 58 -11.80 -18.53 18.37
N LEU A 59 -11.24 -18.85 17.20
CA LEU A 59 -9.91 -19.46 17.05
C LEU A 59 -8.78 -18.58 17.58
N PHE A 60 -8.90 -17.25 17.54
CA PHE A 60 -7.91 -16.36 18.14
C PHE A 60 -7.88 -16.55 19.66
N PHE A 61 -9.04 -16.66 20.31
CA PHE A 61 -9.09 -16.80 21.76
C PHE A 61 -8.52 -18.14 22.22
N SER A 62 -8.90 -19.25 21.58
CA SER A 62 -8.34 -20.57 21.91
C SER A 62 -6.83 -20.64 21.64
N SER A 63 -6.33 -19.96 20.60
CA SER A 63 -4.90 -19.92 20.27
C SER A 63 -4.08 -19.02 21.21
N LEU A 64 -4.67 -17.94 21.72
CA LEU A 64 -4.01 -16.99 22.63
C LEU A 64 -4.04 -17.46 24.09
N GLU A 65 -5.03 -18.28 24.47
CA GLU A 65 -5.23 -18.70 25.85
C GLU A 65 -3.99 -19.33 26.50
N PRO A 66 -3.23 -20.26 25.85
CA PRO A 66 -2.00 -20.82 26.41
C PRO A 66 -0.92 -19.78 26.74
N TYR A 67 -0.98 -18.60 26.12
CA TYR A 67 -0.03 -17.51 26.34
C TYR A 67 -0.47 -16.56 27.46
N LEU A 68 -1.62 -16.77 28.09
CA LEU A 68 -2.03 -15.97 29.24
C LEU A 68 -1.06 -16.15 30.43
N PRO A 69 -0.89 -15.13 31.29
CA PRO A 69 -0.14 -15.28 32.54
C PRO A 69 -0.70 -16.42 33.42
N PRO A 70 0.12 -17.07 34.27
CA PRO A 70 -0.34 -18.21 35.07
C PRO A 70 -1.58 -17.90 35.93
N TYR A 71 -1.66 -16.68 36.48
CA TYR A 71 -2.81 -16.24 37.27
C TYR A 71 -4.10 -16.09 36.44
N MET A 72 -4.00 -15.90 35.12
CA MET A 72 -5.15 -15.83 34.21
C MET A 72 -5.57 -17.20 33.68
N LEU A 73 -4.68 -18.18 33.62
CA LEU A 73 -5.05 -19.53 33.15
C LEU A 73 -6.03 -20.23 34.10
N ALA A 74 -5.95 -19.91 35.40
CA ALA A 74 -6.77 -20.51 36.45
C ALA A 74 -8.13 -19.82 36.68
N VAL A 75 -8.45 -18.73 35.98
CA VAL A 75 -9.73 -18.02 36.16
C VAL A 75 -10.80 -18.52 35.18
N SER A 76 -12.02 -17.99 35.31
CA SER A 76 -13.14 -18.36 34.44
C SER A 76 -12.87 -18.00 32.98
N ARG A 77 -13.48 -18.78 32.08
CA ARG A 77 -13.51 -18.55 30.64
C ARG A 77 -13.86 -17.10 30.27
N ASP A 78 -14.87 -16.53 30.91
CA ASP A 78 -15.28 -15.13 30.66
C ASP A 78 -14.22 -14.11 31.05
N ALA A 79 -13.49 -14.35 32.15
CA ALA A 79 -12.40 -13.48 32.59
C ALA A 79 -11.20 -13.58 31.65
N LYS A 80 -10.87 -14.79 31.18
CA LYS A 80 -9.85 -15.01 30.12
C LYS A 80 -10.24 -14.29 28.84
N LEU A 81 -11.48 -14.46 28.39
CA LEU A 81 -12.03 -13.82 27.20
C LEU A 81 -11.89 -12.30 27.27
N LYS A 82 -12.31 -11.68 28.38
CA LYS A 82 -12.18 -10.24 28.59
C LYS A 82 -10.73 -9.77 28.51
N TYR A 83 -9.82 -10.48 29.20
CA TYR A 83 -8.39 -10.17 29.18
C TYR A 83 -7.79 -10.23 27.77
N MET A 84 -8.09 -11.29 27.01
CA MET A 84 -7.63 -11.45 25.63
C MET A 84 -8.25 -10.41 24.69
N ARG A 85 -9.54 -10.12 24.85
CA ARG A 85 -10.25 -9.10 24.06
C ARG A 85 -9.64 -7.71 24.28
N ASP A 86 -9.34 -7.34 25.52
CA ASP A 86 -8.70 -6.05 25.85
C ASP A 86 -7.30 -5.93 25.21
N ILE A 87 -6.58 -7.05 25.06
CA ILE A 87 -5.32 -7.07 24.30
C ILE A 87 -5.58 -6.85 22.82
N LEU A 88 -6.48 -7.63 22.22
CA LEU A 88 -6.79 -7.57 20.78
C LEU A 88 -7.29 -6.19 20.34
N LEU A 89 -8.16 -5.55 21.13
CA LEU A 89 -8.72 -4.23 20.81
C LEU A 89 -7.67 -3.11 20.76
N ARG A 90 -6.49 -3.29 21.37
CA ARG A 90 -5.39 -2.32 21.27
C ARG A 90 -4.62 -2.41 19.96
N TYR A 91 -4.61 -3.59 19.34
CA TYR A 91 -3.91 -3.83 18.07
C TYR A 91 -4.86 -3.83 16.88
N SER A 92 -6.15 -4.04 17.11
CA SER A 92 -7.19 -3.99 16.08
C SER A 92 -8.44 -3.30 16.63
N PRO A 93 -8.39 -1.95 16.76
CA PRO A 93 -9.51 -1.16 17.22
C PRO A 93 -10.72 -1.32 16.30
N GLU A 94 -11.92 -1.12 16.86
CA GLU A 94 -13.17 -1.29 16.13
C GLU A 94 -13.24 -0.44 14.83
N GLY A 95 -12.72 0.79 14.85
CA GLY A 95 -12.69 1.67 13.68
C GLY A 95 -11.90 1.07 12.50
N GLU A 96 -10.74 0.48 12.77
CA GLU A 96 -9.91 -0.16 11.74
C GLU A 96 -10.57 -1.44 11.21
N ARG A 97 -11.12 -2.27 12.10
CA ARG A 97 -11.86 -3.48 11.72
C ARG A 97 -13.06 -3.15 10.83
N ASN A 98 -13.84 -2.14 11.21
CA ASN A 98 -14.97 -1.66 10.42
C ASN A 98 -14.52 -1.12 9.05
N ARG A 99 -13.36 -0.47 8.97
CA ARG A 99 -12.78 -0.02 7.68
C ARG A 99 -12.41 -1.21 6.79
N VAL A 100 -11.71 -2.21 7.33
CA VAL A 100 -11.32 -3.43 6.60
C VAL A 100 -12.55 -4.20 6.12
N GLN A 101 -13.55 -4.37 6.98
CA GLN A 101 -14.78 -5.07 6.63
C GLN A 101 -15.55 -4.35 5.52
N ARG A 102 -15.73 -3.02 5.63
CA ARG A 102 -16.37 -2.22 4.57
C ARG A 102 -15.59 -2.28 3.25
N HIS A 103 -14.27 -2.27 3.32
CA HIS A 103 -13.43 -2.40 2.14
C HIS A 103 -13.62 -3.76 1.45
N ARG A 104 -13.65 -4.85 2.23
CA ARG A 104 -13.94 -6.20 1.72
C ARG A 104 -15.33 -6.28 1.09
N GLU A 105 -16.37 -5.75 1.74
CA GLU A 105 -17.72 -5.72 1.19
C GLU A 105 -17.83 -4.91 -0.11
N TYR A 106 -17.10 -3.79 -0.18
CA TYR A 106 -16.98 -2.98 -1.38
C TYR A 106 -16.35 -3.76 -2.54
N ARG A 107 -15.19 -4.41 -2.32
CA ARG A 107 -14.52 -5.23 -3.35
C ARG A 107 -15.41 -6.40 -3.77
N GLN A 108 -16.05 -7.08 -2.83
CA GLN A 108 -16.96 -8.18 -3.12
C GLN A 108 -18.13 -7.75 -4.01
N LYS A 109 -18.69 -6.56 -3.80
CA LYS A 109 -19.74 -6.02 -4.67
C LYS A 109 -19.23 -5.80 -6.09
N ILE A 110 -18.01 -5.30 -6.26
CA ILE A 110 -17.43 -5.13 -7.60
C ILE A 110 -17.27 -6.51 -8.26
N ILE A 111 -16.58 -7.45 -7.60
CA ILE A 111 -16.31 -8.79 -8.13
C ILE A 111 -17.58 -9.53 -8.56
N THR A 112 -18.69 -9.36 -7.82
CA THR A 112 -19.95 -10.03 -8.14
C THR A 112 -20.73 -9.36 -9.29
N ASN A 113 -20.52 -8.07 -9.56
CA ASN A 113 -21.33 -7.31 -10.53
C ASN A 113 -20.58 -6.89 -11.79
N TYR A 114 -19.25 -6.80 -11.73
CA TYR A 114 -18.39 -6.51 -12.88
C TYR A 114 -18.09 -7.80 -13.66
N GLN A 115 -18.08 -7.71 -14.99
CA GLN A 115 -17.72 -8.82 -15.87
C GLN A 115 -16.38 -8.52 -16.54
N PRO A 116 -15.31 -9.27 -16.20
CA PRO A 116 -14.00 -9.10 -16.82
C PRO A 116 -14.03 -9.27 -18.34
N LEU A 117 -13.31 -8.42 -19.06
CA LEU A 117 -13.16 -8.50 -20.51
C LEU A 117 -12.06 -9.51 -20.89
N HIS A 118 -10.94 -9.51 -20.17
CA HIS A 118 -9.74 -10.32 -20.40
C HIS A 118 -9.43 -11.19 -19.19
N LYS A 119 -10.09 -12.35 -19.11
CA LYS A 119 -9.93 -13.31 -17.99
C LYS A 119 -8.49 -13.80 -17.81
N GLU A 120 -7.71 -13.81 -18.89
CA GLU A 120 -6.30 -14.15 -18.90
C GLU A 120 -5.43 -13.23 -18.04
N LEU A 121 -5.85 -11.99 -17.76
CA LEU A 121 -5.11 -11.08 -16.89
C LEU A 121 -5.19 -11.48 -15.41
N TYR A 122 -6.21 -12.25 -15.03
CA TYR A 122 -6.50 -12.59 -13.62
C TYR A 122 -5.72 -13.80 -13.13
N THR A 123 -4.87 -14.37 -13.98
CA THR A 123 -3.98 -15.47 -13.63
C THR A 123 -2.61 -15.17 -14.20
N MET A 124 -1.58 -15.25 -13.35
CA MET A 124 -0.20 -14.99 -13.77
C MET A 124 0.23 -15.96 -14.88
N ASN A 125 0.48 -15.43 -16.08
CA ASN A 125 1.07 -16.17 -17.20
C ASN A 125 2.36 -15.48 -17.64
N ALA A 126 3.47 -15.88 -17.02
CA ALA A 126 4.76 -15.22 -17.20
C ALA A 126 5.19 -15.11 -18.67
N THR A 127 4.98 -16.15 -19.48
CA THR A 127 5.37 -16.17 -20.90
C THR A 127 4.57 -15.23 -21.78
N ASN A 128 3.31 -14.95 -21.42
CA ASN A 128 2.47 -14.01 -22.16
C ASN A 128 2.62 -12.57 -21.64
N PHE A 129 3.08 -12.41 -20.40
CA PHE A 129 3.14 -11.10 -19.74
C PHE A 129 4.48 -10.43 -19.96
N PHE A 130 5.57 -11.20 -19.90
CA PHE A 130 6.91 -10.65 -19.89
C PHE A 130 7.66 -10.85 -21.19
N VAL A 131 8.56 -9.91 -21.49
CA VAL A 131 9.49 -10.07 -22.61
C VAL A 131 10.50 -11.20 -22.30
N PRO A 132 10.97 -11.95 -23.33
CA PRO A 132 11.87 -13.09 -23.09
C PRO A 132 13.18 -12.73 -22.37
N SER A 133 13.74 -11.55 -22.64
CA SER A 133 14.95 -11.05 -21.98
C SER A 133 14.77 -10.95 -20.46
N PHE A 134 13.62 -10.44 -20.01
CA PHE A 134 13.26 -10.33 -18.60
C PHE A 134 13.13 -11.71 -17.94
N LEU A 135 12.41 -12.64 -18.58
CA LEU A 135 12.24 -14.00 -18.07
C LEU A 135 13.57 -14.75 -17.93
N ASN A 136 14.45 -14.59 -18.91
CA ASN A 136 15.79 -15.17 -18.86
C ASN A 136 16.59 -14.61 -17.68
N ALA A 137 16.56 -13.28 -17.47
CA ALA A 137 17.25 -12.67 -16.34
C ALA A 137 16.72 -13.16 -14.98
N ILE A 138 15.40 -13.29 -14.83
CA ILE A 138 14.74 -13.84 -13.64
C ILE A 138 15.13 -15.30 -13.41
N THR A 139 15.18 -16.10 -14.48
CA THR A 139 15.54 -17.53 -14.41
C THR A 139 17.00 -17.71 -14.02
N GLU A 140 17.90 -16.89 -14.56
CA GLU A 140 19.31 -16.91 -14.20
C GLU A 140 19.54 -16.41 -12.77
N ASN A 141 18.74 -15.46 -12.31
CA ASN A 141 18.74 -14.91 -10.95
C ASN A 141 20.14 -14.48 -10.47
N ARG A 142 20.85 -13.74 -11.31
CA ARG A 142 22.18 -13.20 -11.02
C ARG A 142 22.19 -11.69 -11.24
N GLU A 143 23.01 -10.98 -10.48
CA GLU A 143 23.13 -9.53 -10.64
C GLU A 143 23.55 -9.16 -12.07
N GLU A 144 24.46 -9.92 -12.69
CA GLU A 144 24.91 -9.62 -14.06
C GLU A 144 23.80 -9.81 -15.10
N SER A 145 22.89 -10.78 -14.89
CA SER A 145 21.78 -11.01 -15.83
C SER A 145 20.78 -9.86 -15.76
N PHE A 146 20.44 -9.37 -14.57
CA PHE A 146 19.60 -8.19 -14.42
C PHE A 146 20.27 -6.92 -14.98
N ARG A 147 21.55 -6.69 -14.66
CA ARG A 147 22.30 -5.54 -15.18
C ARG A 147 22.44 -5.54 -16.70
N SER A 148 22.32 -6.70 -17.35
CA SER A 148 22.37 -6.79 -18.81
C SER A 148 21.10 -6.25 -19.49
N ILE A 149 19.98 -6.17 -18.77
CA ILE A 149 18.69 -5.71 -19.30
C ILE A 149 18.19 -4.39 -18.66
N MET A 150 18.89 -3.89 -17.63
CA MET A 150 18.51 -2.69 -16.87
C MET A 150 19.52 -1.58 -17.07
N ALA A 151 19.02 -0.35 -17.20
CA ALA A 151 19.82 0.86 -17.04
C ALA A 151 19.52 1.53 -15.69
N GLU A 152 20.52 2.19 -15.10
CA GLU A 152 20.38 2.95 -13.86
C GLU A 152 20.62 4.44 -14.15
N PRO A 153 19.65 5.17 -14.73
CA PRO A 153 19.83 6.58 -15.09
C PRO A 153 20.10 7.48 -13.89
N VAL A 154 19.56 7.11 -12.72
CA VAL A 154 19.78 7.77 -11.43
C VAL A 154 20.05 6.67 -10.41
N LYS A 155 20.96 6.92 -9.48
CA LYS A 155 21.30 5.94 -8.43
C LYS A 155 20.04 5.45 -7.71
N GLY A 156 19.83 4.13 -7.70
CA GLY A 156 18.66 3.49 -7.08
C GLY A 156 17.38 3.55 -7.92
N VAL A 157 17.44 4.03 -9.16
CA VAL A 157 16.33 4.04 -10.11
C VAL A 157 16.72 3.21 -11.32
N PHE A 158 15.98 2.13 -11.57
CA PHE A 158 16.25 1.23 -12.69
C PHE A 158 15.15 1.33 -13.74
N THR A 159 15.56 1.34 -15.01
CA THR A 159 14.66 1.34 -16.18
C THR A 159 14.95 0.12 -17.04
N PHE A 160 13.90 -0.61 -17.44
CA PHE A 160 14.02 -1.83 -18.24
C PHE A 160 12.72 -2.19 -18.94
N GLU A 161 12.83 -2.98 -20.00
CA GLU A 161 11.68 -3.58 -20.66
C GLU A 161 11.24 -4.83 -19.90
N MET A 162 10.01 -4.80 -19.38
CA MET A 162 9.45 -5.89 -18.58
C MET A 162 8.29 -6.58 -19.29
N LEU A 163 7.28 -5.81 -19.70
CA LEU A 163 6.01 -6.33 -20.20
C LEU A 163 5.99 -6.43 -21.72
N GLN A 164 5.28 -7.44 -22.23
CA GLN A 164 4.95 -7.52 -23.64
C GLN A 164 3.96 -6.41 -24.03
N PRO A 165 4.10 -5.78 -25.21
CA PRO A 165 3.15 -4.78 -25.67
C PRO A 165 1.69 -5.27 -25.66
N GLN A 166 1.47 -6.53 -26.07
CA GLN A 166 0.14 -7.15 -26.05
C GLN A 166 -0.46 -7.18 -24.64
N PHE A 167 0.34 -7.46 -23.61
CA PHE A 167 -0.14 -7.43 -22.24
C PHE A 167 -0.57 -6.02 -21.83
N CYS A 168 0.21 -5.00 -22.16
CA CYS A 168 -0.16 -3.60 -21.88
C CYS A 168 -1.48 -3.22 -22.57
N GLU A 169 -1.71 -3.70 -23.79
CA GLU A 169 -2.97 -3.48 -24.51
C GLU A 169 -4.17 -4.12 -23.81
N LEU A 170 -4.04 -5.38 -23.41
CA LEU A 170 -5.08 -6.10 -22.68
C LEU A 170 -5.40 -5.43 -21.33
N LEU A 171 -4.37 -5.01 -20.60
CA LEU A 171 -4.55 -4.34 -19.32
C LEU A 171 -5.26 -3.00 -19.48
N LEU A 172 -4.89 -2.20 -20.49
CA LEU A 172 -5.57 -0.94 -20.78
C LEU A 172 -7.04 -1.16 -21.16
N SER A 173 -7.34 -2.10 -22.06
CA SER A 173 -8.73 -2.36 -22.46
C SER A 173 -9.58 -2.91 -21.31
N GLU A 174 -8.99 -3.68 -20.39
CA GLU A 174 -9.66 -4.14 -19.17
C GLU A 174 -10.00 -2.95 -18.24
N VAL A 175 -9.06 -2.03 -18.03
CA VAL A 175 -9.29 -0.83 -17.21
C VAL A 175 -10.37 0.07 -17.83
N GLU A 176 -10.32 0.29 -19.15
CA GLU A 176 -11.36 1.04 -19.88
C GLU A 176 -12.74 0.37 -19.76
N ASN A 177 -12.79 -0.95 -19.82
CA ASN A 177 -14.04 -1.71 -19.63
C ASN A 177 -14.58 -1.55 -18.21
N PHE A 178 -13.71 -1.62 -17.21
CA PHE A 178 -14.06 -1.37 -15.81
C PHE A 178 -14.62 0.04 -15.61
N GLU A 179 -13.93 1.07 -16.11
CA GLU A 179 -14.40 2.46 -15.98
C GLU A 179 -15.74 2.70 -16.70
N ARG A 180 -15.94 2.08 -17.87
CA ARG A 180 -17.22 2.12 -18.58
C ARG A 180 -18.35 1.51 -17.74
N TRP A 181 -18.12 0.34 -17.16
CA TRP A 181 -19.07 -0.30 -16.25
C TRP A 181 -19.39 0.59 -15.04
N VAL A 182 -18.38 1.21 -14.42
CA VAL A 182 -18.56 2.16 -13.30
C VAL A 182 -19.46 3.32 -13.71
N TYR A 183 -19.23 3.90 -14.89
CA TYR A 183 -20.02 5.01 -15.41
C TYR A 183 -21.48 4.60 -15.69
N GLU A 184 -21.69 3.50 -16.41
CA GLU A 184 -23.02 3.02 -16.82
C GLU A 184 -23.88 2.62 -15.61
N THR A 185 -23.27 1.96 -14.63
CA THR A 185 -23.96 1.52 -13.41
C THR A 185 -24.04 2.61 -12.33
N LYS A 186 -23.33 3.73 -12.52
CA LYS A 186 -23.14 4.79 -11.51
C LYS A 186 -22.58 4.25 -10.20
N PHE A 187 -21.76 3.19 -10.28
CA PHE A 187 -21.12 2.62 -9.11
C PHE A 187 -20.10 3.61 -8.53
N ARG A 188 -19.99 3.68 -7.21
CA ARG A 188 -18.99 4.54 -6.56
C ARG A 188 -17.75 3.71 -6.27
N ILE A 189 -16.62 4.08 -6.88
CA ILE A 189 -15.32 3.45 -6.65
C ILE A 189 -14.40 4.33 -5.81
N MET A 190 -13.44 3.69 -5.15
CA MET A 190 -12.28 4.38 -4.59
C MET A 190 -11.31 4.73 -5.71
N ARG A 191 -10.66 5.89 -5.57
CA ARG A 191 -9.66 6.35 -6.54
C ARG A 191 -8.25 5.92 -6.13
N PRO A 192 -7.32 5.79 -7.10
CA PRO A 192 -5.99 5.21 -6.87
C PRO A 192 -5.23 5.78 -5.66
N ASN A 193 -5.27 7.10 -5.50
CA ASN A 193 -4.71 7.80 -4.34
C ASN A 193 -5.43 9.14 -4.14
N THR A 194 -5.01 9.91 -3.13
CA THR A 194 -5.62 11.21 -2.75
C THR A 194 -5.29 12.35 -3.72
N MET A 195 -4.35 12.15 -4.64
CA MET A 195 -3.86 13.15 -5.58
C MET A 195 -4.34 12.91 -7.03
N ASN A 196 -4.83 11.71 -7.34
CA ASN A 196 -5.37 11.35 -8.65
C ASN A 196 -6.89 11.22 -8.62
N LYS A 197 -7.56 11.88 -9.57
CA LYS A 197 -9.01 11.83 -9.75
C LYS A 197 -9.43 10.73 -10.71
N PHE A 198 -8.53 10.30 -11.59
CA PHE A 198 -8.81 9.34 -12.67
C PHE A 198 -7.94 8.09 -12.58
N GLY A 199 -8.45 6.99 -13.13
CA GLY A 199 -7.87 5.66 -13.00
C GLY A 199 -8.56 4.78 -11.98
N ALA A 200 -8.00 3.58 -11.79
CA ALA A 200 -8.62 2.47 -11.09
C ALA A 200 -7.60 1.69 -10.23
N VAL A 201 -8.05 1.21 -9.07
CA VAL A 201 -7.31 0.25 -8.24
C VAL A 201 -7.54 -1.15 -8.80
N LEU A 202 -6.47 -1.86 -9.13
CA LEU A 202 -6.54 -3.15 -9.85
C LEU A 202 -7.12 -4.27 -8.97
N ASP A 203 -6.82 -4.23 -7.67
CA ASP A 203 -7.31 -5.20 -6.69
C ASP A 203 -8.83 -5.14 -6.53
N ASP A 204 -9.43 -3.98 -6.76
CA ASP A 204 -10.87 -3.75 -6.57
C ASP A 204 -11.71 -4.61 -7.51
N PHE A 205 -11.22 -4.86 -8.71
CA PHE A 205 -11.93 -5.64 -9.73
C PHE A 205 -11.32 -7.02 -10.01
N GLY A 206 -10.34 -7.45 -9.21
CA GLY A 206 -9.96 -8.86 -9.07
C GLY A 206 -8.53 -9.22 -9.46
N LEU A 207 -7.64 -8.26 -9.75
CA LEU A 207 -6.27 -8.53 -10.17
C LEU A 207 -5.29 -8.81 -9.01
N GLU A 208 -5.75 -8.77 -7.76
CA GLU A 208 -4.94 -8.99 -6.54
C GLU A 208 -4.09 -10.26 -6.63
N ALA A 209 -4.70 -11.42 -6.93
CA ALA A 209 -3.96 -12.68 -7.00
C ALA A 209 -2.88 -12.70 -8.11
N MET A 210 -3.07 -11.95 -9.19
CA MET A 210 -2.04 -11.83 -10.22
C MET A 210 -0.90 -10.92 -9.73
N LEU A 211 -1.23 -9.81 -9.08
CA LEU A 211 -0.26 -8.87 -8.53
C LEU A 211 0.54 -9.45 -7.36
N ASP A 212 -0.08 -10.30 -6.53
CA ASP A 212 0.60 -11.09 -5.50
C ASP A 212 1.74 -11.90 -6.13
N ARG A 213 1.43 -12.64 -7.21
CA ARG A 213 2.43 -13.44 -7.93
C ARG A 213 3.48 -12.58 -8.63
N LEU A 214 3.10 -11.43 -9.18
CA LEU A 214 4.05 -10.48 -9.77
C LEU A 214 5.07 -10.03 -8.72
N MET A 215 4.58 -9.62 -7.55
CA MET A 215 5.41 -9.16 -6.46
C MET A 215 6.30 -10.29 -5.92
N GLU A 216 5.71 -11.44 -5.59
CA GLU A 216 6.39 -12.56 -4.93
C GLU A 216 7.45 -13.21 -5.82
N ASP A 217 7.10 -13.54 -7.07
CA ASP A 217 7.96 -14.35 -7.93
C ASP A 217 8.98 -13.49 -8.69
N PHE A 218 8.65 -12.22 -9.02
CA PHE A 218 9.46 -11.38 -9.91
C PHE A 218 10.05 -10.17 -9.20
N ILE A 219 9.23 -9.30 -8.62
CA ILE A 219 9.71 -8.03 -8.05
C ILE A 219 10.58 -8.24 -6.82
N ARG A 220 10.21 -9.18 -5.93
CA ARG A 220 11.01 -9.57 -4.77
C ARG A 220 12.39 -10.11 -5.18
N THR A 221 12.47 -10.83 -6.30
CA THR A 221 13.73 -11.35 -6.85
C THR A 221 14.68 -10.21 -7.22
N ILE A 222 14.16 -9.20 -7.91
CA ILE A 222 14.92 -7.99 -8.28
C ILE A 222 15.30 -7.18 -7.02
N SER A 223 14.33 -6.99 -6.12
CA SER A 223 14.50 -6.23 -4.88
C SER A 223 15.59 -6.80 -3.99
N LYS A 224 15.67 -8.13 -3.88
CA LYS A 224 16.74 -8.82 -3.13
C LYS A 224 18.15 -8.45 -3.61
N VAL A 225 18.32 -8.18 -4.91
CA VAL A 225 19.61 -7.86 -5.51
C VAL A 225 19.94 -6.37 -5.38
N PHE A 226 19.00 -5.49 -5.74
CA PHE A 226 19.28 -4.06 -5.86
C PHE A 226 18.86 -3.21 -4.66
N PHE A 227 17.95 -3.72 -3.82
CA PHE A 227 17.42 -3.02 -2.66
C PHE A 227 17.50 -3.87 -1.37
N PRO A 228 18.64 -4.52 -1.06
CA PRO A 228 18.76 -5.36 0.14
C PRO A 228 18.55 -4.57 1.44
N GLU A 229 18.79 -3.26 1.42
CA GLU A 229 18.59 -2.34 2.54
C GLU A 229 17.15 -1.83 2.69
N VAL A 230 16.30 -1.98 1.66
CA VAL A 230 14.90 -1.52 1.67
C VAL A 230 13.98 -2.65 1.22
N GLY A 231 13.49 -3.45 2.17
CA GLY A 231 12.60 -4.58 1.92
C GLY A 231 13.30 -5.82 1.36
N GLY A 232 14.17 -5.69 0.35
CA GLY A 232 14.93 -6.82 -0.20
C GLY A 232 14.05 -8.03 -0.52
N ALA A 233 14.26 -9.14 0.21
CA ALA A 233 13.49 -10.38 0.05
C ALA A 233 12.18 -10.44 0.88
N THR A 234 11.81 -9.39 1.60
CA THR A 234 10.70 -9.39 2.57
C THR A 234 9.51 -8.52 2.15
N LEU A 235 9.44 -8.05 0.90
CA LEU A 235 8.24 -7.39 0.37
C LEU A 235 7.04 -8.33 0.54
N ASP A 236 5.95 -7.89 1.17
CA ASP A 236 4.84 -8.75 1.59
C ASP A 236 3.44 -8.21 1.24
N SER A 237 3.38 -7.03 0.63
CA SER A 237 2.15 -6.36 0.26
C SER A 237 2.36 -5.47 -0.95
N HIS A 238 1.28 -5.20 -1.68
CA HIS A 238 1.27 -4.31 -2.83
C HIS A 238 0.03 -3.41 -2.83
N HIS A 239 0.10 -2.33 -3.58
CA HIS A 239 -1.06 -1.49 -3.93
C HIS A 239 -1.00 -1.19 -5.43
N GLY A 240 -1.68 -2.02 -6.23
CA GLY A 240 -1.66 -1.92 -7.68
C GLY A 240 -2.77 -1.03 -8.21
N PHE A 241 -2.41 -0.03 -9.02
CA PHE A 241 -3.38 0.88 -9.63
C PHE A 241 -2.88 1.43 -10.96
N VAL A 242 -3.82 1.89 -11.79
CA VAL A 242 -3.56 2.63 -13.01
C VAL A 242 -4.04 4.07 -12.82
N VAL A 243 -3.26 5.02 -13.31
CA VAL A 243 -3.58 6.46 -13.34
C VAL A 243 -3.71 6.92 -14.78
N GLU A 244 -4.64 7.86 -15.03
CA GLU A 244 -4.85 8.47 -16.33
C GLU A 244 -4.48 9.95 -16.28
N TYR A 245 -3.53 10.34 -17.13
CA TYR A 245 -3.17 11.74 -17.34
C TYR A 245 -3.64 12.19 -18.72
N GLY A 246 -4.09 13.45 -18.83
CA GLY A 246 -4.58 13.97 -20.10
C GLY A 246 -5.19 15.36 -19.99
N ILE A 247 -5.48 15.95 -21.15
CA ILE A 247 -6.26 17.19 -21.25
C ILE A 247 -7.66 16.89 -20.69
N ASP A 248 -8.15 17.72 -19.77
CA ASP A 248 -9.40 17.52 -19.00
C ASP A 248 -9.37 16.35 -17.99
N ARG A 249 -8.17 15.85 -17.65
CA ARG A 249 -7.91 14.86 -16.60
C ARG A 249 -6.96 15.41 -15.55
N ASP A 250 -6.21 14.55 -14.87
CA ASP A 250 -5.06 14.99 -14.09
C ASP A 250 -3.92 15.37 -15.06
N GLU A 251 -3.33 16.55 -14.90
CA GLU A 251 -2.27 17.04 -15.82
C GLU A 251 -0.86 16.86 -15.25
N ALA A 252 -0.73 16.91 -13.92
CA ALA A 252 0.54 16.78 -13.23
C ALA A 252 0.31 16.26 -11.80
N LEU A 253 1.36 15.64 -11.26
CA LEU A 253 1.39 15.17 -9.89
C LEU A 253 2.49 15.91 -9.13
N GLY A 254 2.16 16.48 -7.96
CA GLY A 254 3.14 17.17 -7.13
C GLY A 254 4.20 16.22 -6.57
N PHE A 255 5.33 16.76 -6.11
CA PHE A 255 6.33 15.95 -5.40
C PHE A 255 5.72 15.30 -4.14
N HIS A 256 5.98 14.02 -3.97
CA HIS A 256 5.52 13.21 -2.85
C HIS A 256 6.50 12.05 -2.62
N VAL A 257 6.25 11.30 -1.56
CA VAL A 257 6.95 10.05 -1.25
C VAL A 257 5.89 8.95 -1.27
N ASP A 258 6.17 7.88 -2.01
CA ASP A 258 5.32 6.71 -2.01
C ASP A 258 5.37 5.98 -0.67
N ASP A 259 4.23 5.45 -0.25
CA ASP A 259 4.14 4.60 0.93
C ASP A 259 4.49 3.14 0.58
N SER A 260 5.72 2.95 0.11
CA SER A 260 6.28 1.66 -0.33
C SER A 260 7.79 1.60 -0.11
N GLU A 261 8.35 0.41 0.11
CA GLU A 261 9.80 0.19 0.08
C GLU A 261 10.35 0.36 -1.33
N VAL A 262 9.63 -0.16 -2.32
CA VAL A 262 9.96 -0.13 -3.75
C VAL A 262 8.70 0.17 -4.55
N THR A 263 8.79 1.09 -5.51
CA THR A 263 7.71 1.38 -6.47
C THR A 263 8.09 0.88 -7.85
N LEU A 264 7.19 0.13 -8.49
CA LEU A 264 7.26 -0.22 -9.90
C LEU A 264 6.33 0.69 -10.69
N ASN A 265 6.89 1.57 -11.53
CA ASN A 265 6.12 2.41 -12.44
C ASN A 265 6.22 1.84 -13.86
N VAL A 266 5.08 1.63 -14.51
CA VAL A 266 5.02 1.05 -15.85
C VAL A 266 4.24 1.95 -16.79
N CYS A 267 4.91 2.38 -17.86
CA CYS A 267 4.26 3.10 -18.94
C CYS A 267 3.38 2.14 -19.76
N LEU A 268 2.05 2.33 -19.69
CA LEU A 268 1.08 1.55 -20.46
C LEU A 268 0.65 2.24 -21.76
N GLY A 269 0.78 3.57 -21.82
CA GLY A 269 0.27 4.40 -22.92
C GLY A 269 1.03 4.21 -24.23
N LYS A 270 0.34 4.39 -25.36
CA LYS A 270 0.94 4.20 -26.69
C LYS A 270 1.54 5.46 -27.29
N GLN A 271 0.84 6.60 -27.20
CA GLN A 271 1.24 7.87 -27.82
C GLN A 271 0.79 9.05 -26.98
N PHE A 272 1.75 9.79 -26.44
CA PHE A 272 1.52 11.03 -25.70
C PHE A 272 2.76 11.92 -25.82
N SER A 273 2.60 13.20 -25.52
CA SER A 273 3.71 14.14 -25.33
C SER A 273 3.74 14.58 -23.87
N GLY A 274 4.91 14.54 -23.23
CA GLY A 274 5.06 14.78 -21.79
C GLY A 274 5.36 13.49 -21.04
N GLY A 275 4.86 13.37 -19.80
CA GLY A 275 5.08 12.18 -18.95
C GLY A 275 6.46 12.13 -18.28
N ASP A 276 7.15 13.27 -18.19
CA ASP A 276 8.44 13.36 -17.50
C ASP A 276 8.31 12.97 -16.01
N LEU A 277 9.20 12.10 -15.56
CA LEU A 277 9.34 11.74 -14.15
C LEU A 277 10.53 12.47 -13.53
N PHE A 278 10.29 13.16 -12.42
CA PHE A 278 11.32 13.90 -11.70
C PHE A 278 11.58 13.24 -10.34
N PHE A 279 12.84 12.91 -10.08
CA PHE A 279 13.28 12.36 -8.81
C PHE A 279 13.91 13.46 -7.97
N ARG A 280 13.52 13.56 -6.71
CA ARG A 280 14.07 14.55 -5.78
C ARG A 280 14.45 13.90 -4.47
N GLY A 281 15.72 14.03 -4.14
CA GLY A 281 16.24 13.55 -2.86
C GLY A 281 16.17 12.06 -2.63
N VAL A 282 16.40 11.68 -1.38
CA VAL A 282 16.32 10.29 -0.88
C VAL A 282 15.36 10.29 0.29
N ARG A 283 14.56 9.22 0.45
CA ARG A 283 13.56 9.03 1.52
C ARG A 283 14.22 9.03 2.91
N CYS A 284 14.57 10.22 3.40
CA CYS A 284 15.08 10.49 4.73
C CYS A 284 14.93 11.99 5.04
N ASP A 285 14.68 12.33 6.31
CA ASP A 285 14.36 13.70 6.73
C ASP A 285 15.40 14.76 6.32
N LYS A 286 16.66 14.35 6.20
CA LYS A 286 17.78 15.23 5.85
C LYS A 286 17.92 15.45 4.34
N HIS A 287 17.58 14.46 3.51
CA HIS A 287 17.87 14.49 2.08
C HIS A 287 16.62 14.47 1.19
N VAL A 288 15.40 14.40 1.74
CA VAL A 288 14.16 14.37 0.96
C VAL A 288 13.96 15.60 0.05
N ASN A 289 14.62 16.72 0.39
CA ASN A 289 14.51 17.99 -0.35
C ASN A 289 15.76 18.39 -1.13
N THR A 290 16.73 17.47 -1.35
CA THR A 290 17.94 17.77 -2.14
C THR A 290 17.65 17.92 -3.63
N GLU A 291 18.68 18.02 -4.46
CA GLU A 291 18.58 18.33 -5.88
C GLU A 291 17.61 17.42 -6.65
N THR A 292 16.95 18.00 -7.65
CA THR A 292 16.01 17.32 -8.54
C THR A 292 16.73 16.81 -9.78
N LEU A 293 16.53 15.55 -10.11
CA LEU A 293 17.06 14.87 -11.28
C LEU A 293 15.90 14.48 -12.21
N ARG A 294 16.09 14.62 -13.52
CA ARG A 294 15.12 14.16 -14.52
C ARG A 294 15.38 12.69 -14.84
N GLY A 295 14.35 11.86 -14.71
CA GLY A 295 14.36 10.47 -15.17
C GLY A 295 13.75 10.32 -16.57
N VAL A 296 13.91 9.13 -17.14
CA VAL A 296 13.19 8.71 -18.36
C VAL A 296 12.01 7.86 -17.88
N GLY A 297 10.79 8.26 -18.25
CA GLY A 297 9.55 7.52 -17.98
C GLY A 297 9.21 6.51 -19.07
#